data_AF-A0A397HJD2-F1
#
_entry.id   AF-A0A397HJD2-F1
#
_cell.length_a   1.000
_cell.length_b   1.000
_cell.length_c   1.000
_cell.angle_alpha   90.00
_cell.angle_beta   90.00
_cell.angle_gamma   90.00
#
_symmetry.space_group_name_H-M   'P 1'
#
loop_
_entity.id
_entity.type
_entity.pdbx_description
1 polymer ?
#
loop_
_entity_poly.entity_id
_entity_poly.type
_entity_poly.pdbx_seq_one_letter_code
_entity_poly.pdbx_strand_id
1 'polypeptide(L)'
;MSFKFFDKLSRNFIELLNDKEDYNVIIIVENEKFTAHSNVLKCRSPYFCKELKNIIPNENNIKTITKPNISDEAFDIILKYIYGGIVDLENVETKFIFDLMITANEFEIEELTKKLENHLIETQSSWLKSHFSLVYRSIFSGNSFKDKDLEKFCNDIVAKYPNIIFDAEDFTSLQESALVSLLKRDDLQLEEVIIWEYIIKWGIAQNSTLPVDLKEWNKENFTILKTTLQQCLPLIRYFHIPGTDVLKKIKPYKKILDKQLWEDLNQYLIDPDLPVKSIILPPRTILVRELPTRTTEPLSTIITYEHVAEISSWVDRKSSTYSLTNTPYEFQLILRGSVNGFAPQTFWDTCHGHASTVVIIKVKGTEEILGGYNPLAWDANSVGRWGNTNDSFIFSLKNGNIQSSIISRVKTPNYAIFNVNKIYQNNNGPYFAYGLHMISVSSDFTLDNYCSCNNKHGHYEKPIRTTADNFSIVNYEVFKVIKKTS
;
A
#
# COMPACT_ATOMS: atom_id res chain seq x y z
N MET A 1 36.84 22.35 -30.72
CA MET A 1 35.59 22.93 -30.19
C MET A 1 34.48 22.55 -31.16
N SER A 2 33.39 21.93 -30.70
CA SER A 2 32.25 21.59 -31.56
C SER A 2 31.02 22.40 -31.16
N PHE A 3 30.37 23.02 -32.14
CA PHE A 3 29.08 23.68 -31.97
C PHE A 3 27.97 22.69 -32.30
N LYS A 4 26.96 22.59 -31.44
CA LYS A 4 25.84 21.64 -31.56
C LYS A 4 24.55 22.42 -31.79
N PHE A 5 23.80 22.07 -32.83
CA PHE A 5 22.54 22.74 -33.21
C PHE A 5 21.35 21.77 -33.16
N PHE A 6 21.28 20.95 -32.11
CA PHE A 6 20.30 19.87 -32.01
C PHE A 6 18.86 20.36 -31.88
N ASP A 7 18.62 21.50 -31.22
CA ASP A 7 17.27 22.01 -30.99
C ASP A 7 16.56 22.43 -32.29
N LYS A 8 17.30 23.01 -33.25
CA LYS A 8 16.70 23.35 -34.55
C LYS A 8 16.51 22.10 -35.41
N LEU A 9 17.47 21.16 -35.37
CA LEU A 9 17.34 19.87 -36.06
C LEU A 9 16.12 19.08 -35.56
N SER A 10 15.95 18.96 -34.24
CA SER A 10 14.80 18.32 -33.59
C SER A 10 13.47 18.95 -34.04
N ARG A 11 13.38 20.29 -34.00
CA ARG A 11 12.18 21.02 -34.47
C ARG A 11 11.91 20.78 -35.95
N ASN A 12 12.94 20.73 -36.80
CA ASN A 12 12.76 20.45 -38.23
C ASN A 12 12.20 19.05 -38.49
N PHE A 13 12.54 18.04 -37.67
CA PHE A 13 11.91 16.72 -37.77
C PHE A 13 10.45 16.74 -37.30
N ILE A 14 10.11 17.51 -36.26
CA ILE A 14 8.71 17.69 -35.86
C ILE A 14 7.91 18.41 -36.96
N GLU A 15 8.46 19.45 -37.57
CA GLU A 15 7.87 20.13 -38.74
C GLU A 15 7.60 19.11 -39.86
N LEU A 16 8.59 18.28 -40.21
CA LEU A 16 8.45 17.20 -41.20
C LEU A 16 7.33 16.19 -40.84
N LEU A 17 7.13 15.88 -39.56
CA LEU A 17 6.03 15.01 -39.13
C LEU A 17 4.66 15.67 -39.37
N ASN A 18 4.55 16.99 -39.14
CA ASN A 18 3.30 17.74 -39.23
C ASN A 18 2.90 18.09 -40.67
N ASP A 19 3.88 18.27 -41.56
CA ASP A 19 3.63 18.64 -42.97
C ASP A 19 2.98 17.49 -43.75
N LYS A 20 3.10 16.24 -43.27
CA LYS A 20 2.52 15.02 -43.86
C LYS A 20 2.92 14.79 -45.33
N GLU A 21 4.07 15.31 -45.75
CA GLU A 21 4.69 15.03 -47.04
C GLU A 21 5.57 13.78 -46.97
N ASP A 22 5.81 13.11 -48.11
CA ASP A 22 6.73 11.96 -48.27
C ASP A 22 6.60 10.79 -47.28
N TYR A 23 5.48 10.70 -46.56
CA TYR A 23 5.22 9.59 -45.66
C TYR A 23 5.11 8.27 -46.44
N ASN A 24 5.62 7.20 -45.85
CA ASN A 24 5.52 5.85 -46.41
C ASN A 24 5.05 4.81 -45.39
N VAL A 25 4.60 5.28 -44.23
CA VAL A 25 3.99 4.47 -43.18
C VAL A 25 2.70 5.14 -42.71
N ILE A 26 1.64 4.35 -42.57
CA ILE A 26 0.42 4.71 -41.84
C ILE A 26 0.34 3.83 -40.60
N ILE A 27 0.07 4.44 -39.45
CA ILE A 27 -0.11 3.76 -38.18
C ILE A 27 -1.51 4.09 -37.70
N ILE A 28 -2.31 3.06 -37.44
CA ILE A 28 -3.70 3.18 -36.99
C ILE A 28 -3.76 2.80 -35.51
N VAL A 29 -4.10 3.75 -34.64
CA VAL A 29 -4.23 3.59 -33.18
C VAL A 29 -5.61 4.09 -32.78
N GLU A 30 -6.35 3.36 -31.96
CA GLU A 30 -7.72 3.73 -31.52
C GLU A 30 -8.67 4.25 -32.63
N ASN A 31 -8.45 3.81 -33.88
CA ASN A 31 -9.11 4.27 -35.13
C ASN A 31 -8.63 5.61 -35.72
N GLU A 32 -7.70 6.30 -35.07
CA GLU A 32 -6.99 7.47 -35.60
C GLU A 32 -5.81 7.08 -36.49
N LYS A 33 -5.56 7.90 -37.52
CA LYS A 33 -4.53 7.65 -38.54
C LYS A 33 -3.35 8.60 -38.39
N PHE A 34 -2.18 8.02 -38.18
CA PHE A 34 -0.90 8.72 -38.11
C PHE A 34 -0.05 8.41 -39.35
N THR A 35 0.48 9.44 -39.98
CA THR A 35 1.42 9.33 -41.12
C THR A 35 2.84 9.52 -40.64
N ALA A 36 3.76 8.67 -41.07
CA ALA A 36 5.15 8.70 -40.62
C ALA A 36 6.16 8.22 -41.69
N HIS A 37 7.44 8.48 -41.40
CA HIS A 37 8.58 8.12 -42.23
C HIS A 37 9.27 6.88 -41.66
N SER A 38 9.28 5.79 -42.43
CA SER A 38 9.88 4.52 -41.98
C SER A 38 11.35 4.68 -41.54
N ASN A 39 12.13 5.53 -42.19
CA ASN A 39 13.54 5.73 -41.83
C ASN A 39 13.72 6.33 -40.43
N VAL A 40 12.87 7.29 -40.05
CA VAL A 40 12.90 7.92 -38.72
C VAL A 40 12.47 6.91 -37.65
N LEU A 41 11.34 6.22 -37.89
CA LEU A 41 10.82 5.19 -36.99
C LEU A 41 11.86 4.09 -36.71
N LYS A 42 12.44 3.50 -37.77
CA LYS A 42 13.43 2.42 -37.65
C LYS A 42 14.71 2.83 -36.93
N CYS A 43 15.10 4.10 -37.01
CA CYS A 43 16.30 4.61 -36.38
C CYS A 43 16.14 4.75 -34.85
N ARG A 44 14.91 5.01 -34.38
CA ARG A 44 14.63 5.34 -32.97
C ARG A 44 13.91 4.23 -32.20
N SER A 45 13.41 3.21 -32.88
CA SER A 45 12.67 2.10 -32.28
C SER A 45 13.06 0.76 -32.92
N PRO A 46 13.64 -0.16 -32.12
CA PRO A 46 13.89 -1.54 -32.56
C PRO A 46 12.62 -2.28 -32.97
N TYR A 47 11.47 -2.01 -32.33
CA TYR A 47 10.17 -2.54 -32.73
C TYR A 47 9.86 -2.17 -34.19
N PHE A 48 9.86 -0.87 -34.51
CA PHE A 48 9.57 -0.42 -35.88
C PHE A 48 10.63 -0.91 -36.88
N CYS A 49 11.90 -1.08 -36.44
CA CYS A 49 12.95 -1.70 -37.25
C CYS A 49 12.60 -3.13 -37.68
N LYS A 50 12.08 -3.95 -36.77
CA LYS A 50 11.64 -5.33 -37.07
C LYS A 50 10.33 -5.35 -37.86
N GLU A 51 9.33 -4.63 -37.37
CA GLU A 51 7.97 -4.63 -37.91
C GLU A 51 7.95 -4.17 -39.38
N LEU A 52 8.56 -3.02 -39.68
CA LEU A 52 8.56 -2.45 -41.03
C LEU A 52 9.45 -3.20 -42.02
N LYS A 53 10.28 -4.15 -41.58
CA LYS A 53 10.99 -5.07 -42.50
C LYS A 53 10.05 -6.15 -43.03
N ASN A 54 9.10 -6.60 -42.21
CA ASN A 54 8.21 -7.71 -42.53
C ASN A 54 6.93 -7.27 -43.25
N ILE A 55 6.53 -6.01 -43.09
CA ILE A 55 5.32 -5.49 -43.75
C ILE A 55 5.55 -5.29 -45.25
N ILE A 56 4.65 -5.88 -46.04
CA ILE A 56 4.54 -5.67 -47.49
C ILE A 56 3.77 -4.36 -47.73
N PRO A 57 4.32 -3.42 -48.52
CA PRO A 57 3.61 -2.18 -48.82
C PRO A 57 2.44 -2.41 -49.79
N ASN A 58 1.49 -1.48 -49.81
CA ASN A 58 0.40 -1.46 -50.79
C ASN A 58 0.86 -0.92 -52.17
N GLU A 59 -0.08 -0.79 -53.11
CA GLU A 59 0.16 -0.30 -54.48
C GLU A 59 0.80 1.10 -54.53
N ASN A 60 0.60 1.92 -53.49
CA ASN A 60 1.19 3.26 -53.35
C ASN A 60 2.52 3.25 -52.57
N ASN A 61 3.15 2.08 -52.38
CA ASN A 61 4.34 1.88 -51.56
C ASN A 61 4.18 2.26 -50.06
N ILE A 62 2.95 2.30 -49.55
CA ILE A 62 2.66 2.63 -48.14
C ILE A 62 2.54 1.35 -47.31
N LYS A 63 3.21 1.34 -46.15
CA LYS A 63 3.11 0.27 -45.14
C LYS A 63 2.12 0.64 -44.05
N THR A 64 1.25 -0.27 -43.65
CA THR A 64 0.25 -0.02 -42.59
C THR A 64 0.51 -0.86 -41.36
N ILE A 65 0.52 -0.24 -40.18
CA ILE A 65 0.59 -0.89 -38.86
C ILE A 65 -0.72 -0.57 -38.12
N THR A 66 -1.29 -1.56 -37.42
CA THR A 66 -2.51 -1.37 -36.62
C THR A 66 -2.25 -1.75 -35.17
N LYS A 67 -2.56 -0.84 -34.24
CA LYS A 67 -2.37 -0.97 -32.79
C LYS A 67 -3.61 -0.45 -32.06
N PRO A 68 -4.71 -1.22 -32.05
CA PRO A 68 -6.01 -0.73 -31.60
C PRO A 68 -6.09 -0.51 -30.07
N ASN A 69 -5.15 -1.07 -29.31
CA ASN A 69 -5.13 -1.01 -27.84
C ASN A 69 -4.28 0.16 -27.29
N ILE A 70 -3.75 1.01 -28.16
CA ILE A 70 -2.92 2.15 -27.79
C ILE A 70 -3.75 3.42 -28.01
N SER A 71 -3.76 4.30 -27.01
CA SER A 71 -4.40 5.61 -27.11
C SER A 71 -3.71 6.48 -28.16
N ASP A 72 -4.50 7.20 -28.95
CA ASP A 72 -4.02 8.18 -29.92
C ASP A 72 -3.19 9.30 -29.27
N GLU A 73 -3.59 9.81 -28.11
CA GLU A 73 -2.85 10.79 -27.31
C GLU A 73 -1.47 10.26 -26.88
N ALA A 74 -1.42 9.03 -26.35
CA ALA A 74 -0.16 8.40 -25.95
C ALA A 74 0.74 8.17 -27.19
N PHE A 75 0.16 7.75 -28.30
CA PHE A 75 0.90 7.51 -29.53
C PHE A 75 1.45 8.80 -30.16
N ASP A 76 0.69 9.90 -30.12
CA ASP A 76 1.15 11.22 -30.56
C ASP A 76 2.41 11.67 -29.80
N ILE A 77 2.45 11.47 -28.47
CA ILE A 77 3.63 11.75 -27.65
C ILE A 77 4.81 10.85 -28.06
N ILE A 78 4.57 9.55 -28.27
CA ILE A 78 5.61 8.62 -28.74
C ILE A 78 6.17 9.07 -30.10
N LEU A 79 5.33 9.53 -31.02
CA LEU A 79 5.75 9.96 -32.34
C LEU A 79 6.55 11.27 -32.27
N LYS A 80 6.10 12.25 -31.47
CA LYS A 80 6.86 13.48 -31.18
C LYS A 80 8.20 13.19 -30.52
N TYR A 81 8.27 12.21 -29.62
CA TYR A 81 9.53 11.73 -29.06
C TYR A 81 10.45 11.11 -30.12
N ILE A 82 9.92 10.28 -31.01
CA ILE A 82 10.71 9.64 -32.06
C ILE A 82 11.33 10.69 -32.99
N TYR A 83 10.58 11.71 -33.38
CA TYR A 83 11.05 12.73 -34.32
C TYR A 83 11.89 13.83 -33.65
N GLY A 84 11.43 14.36 -32.53
CA GLY A 84 12.05 15.51 -31.88
C GLY A 84 12.78 15.21 -30.58
N GLY A 85 12.57 14.05 -29.96
CA GLY A 85 13.10 13.75 -28.63
C GLY A 85 12.44 14.56 -27.51
N ILE A 86 11.24 15.09 -27.74
CA ILE A 86 10.50 15.93 -26.78
C ILE A 86 9.32 15.14 -26.23
N VAL A 87 9.16 15.17 -24.91
CA VAL A 87 7.98 14.66 -24.19
C VAL A 87 7.60 15.72 -23.16
N ASP A 88 6.36 16.20 -23.25
CA ASP A 88 5.79 17.13 -22.29
C ASP A 88 4.81 16.37 -21.39
N LEU A 89 5.03 16.46 -20.08
CA LEU A 89 4.22 15.81 -19.05
C LEU A 89 3.60 16.84 -18.10
N GLU A 90 3.62 18.13 -18.45
CA GLU A 90 3.03 19.18 -17.62
C GLU A 90 1.51 18.98 -17.51
N ASN A 91 0.99 18.95 -16.28
CA ASN A 91 -0.43 18.74 -15.97
C ASN A 91 -1.03 17.40 -16.47
N VAL A 92 -0.19 16.40 -16.73
CA VAL A 92 -0.63 15.06 -17.14
C VAL A 92 -0.90 14.18 -15.92
N GLU A 93 -2.01 13.43 -15.94
CA GLU A 93 -2.36 12.52 -14.85
C GLU A 93 -1.37 11.35 -14.72
N THR A 94 -1.07 10.93 -13.49
CA THR A 94 -0.12 9.82 -13.24
C THR A 94 -0.49 8.52 -13.95
N LYS A 95 -1.79 8.21 -14.07
CA LYS A 95 -2.26 7.02 -14.81
C LYS A 95 -1.84 7.08 -16.28
N PHE A 96 -1.96 8.24 -16.91
CA PHE A 96 -1.54 8.44 -18.29
C PHE A 96 -0.01 8.33 -18.43
N ILE A 97 0.76 8.90 -17.50
CA ILE A 97 2.23 8.75 -17.50
C ILE A 97 2.62 7.26 -17.41
N PHE A 98 1.92 6.50 -16.56
CA PHE A 98 2.10 5.06 -16.45
C PHE A 98 1.76 4.34 -17.76
N ASP A 99 0.64 4.66 -18.40
CA ASP A 99 0.25 4.05 -19.68
C ASP A 99 1.24 4.40 -20.79
N LEU A 100 1.70 5.65 -20.86
CA LEU A 100 2.74 6.10 -21.79
C LEU A 100 4.05 5.31 -21.60
N MET A 101 4.42 4.97 -20.35
CA MET A 101 5.58 4.12 -20.07
C MET A 101 5.38 2.70 -20.61
N ILE A 102 4.19 2.12 -20.42
CA ILE A 102 3.85 0.80 -21.00
C ILE A 102 3.93 0.85 -22.54
N THR A 103 3.37 1.89 -23.15
CA THR A 103 3.41 2.10 -24.61
C THR A 103 4.84 2.29 -25.13
N ALA A 104 5.67 3.10 -24.46
CA ALA A 104 7.08 3.28 -24.81
C ALA A 104 7.85 1.96 -24.78
N ASN A 105 7.55 1.11 -23.79
CA ASN A 105 8.14 -0.21 -23.67
C ASN A 105 7.68 -1.16 -24.81
N GLU A 106 6.40 -1.13 -25.17
CA GLU A 106 5.85 -1.90 -26.29
C GLU A 106 6.53 -1.56 -27.62
N PHE A 107 6.89 -0.29 -27.82
CA PHE A 107 7.66 0.17 -28.99
C PHE A 107 9.18 0.00 -28.84
N GLU A 108 9.66 -0.71 -27.81
CA GLU A 108 11.07 -0.95 -27.51
C GLU A 108 11.90 0.36 -27.37
N ILE A 109 11.29 1.44 -26.85
CA ILE A 109 11.93 2.75 -26.67
C ILE A 109 12.53 2.84 -25.26
N GLU A 110 13.68 2.19 -25.07
CA GLU A 110 14.28 1.99 -23.74
C GLU A 110 14.63 3.29 -22.99
N GLU A 111 15.17 4.29 -23.70
CA GLU A 111 15.53 5.59 -23.13
C GLU A 111 14.34 6.30 -22.48
N LEU A 112 13.21 6.37 -23.21
CA LEU A 112 11.99 6.99 -22.70
C LEU A 112 11.35 6.16 -21.59
N THR A 113 11.29 4.84 -21.78
CA THR A 113 10.70 3.91 -20.80
C THR A 113 11.39 4.06 -19.45
N LYS A 114 12.72 4.05 -19.43
CA LYS A 114 13.51 4.20 -18.20
C LYS A 114 13.32 5.57 -17.56
N LYS A 115 13.20 6.64 -18.36
CA LYS A 115 12.98 8.00 -17.83
C LYS A 115 11.62 8.12 -17.15
N LEU A 116 10.57 7.56 -17.75
CA LEU A 116 9.20 7.55 -17.21
C LEU A 116 9.11 6.65 -15.97
N GLU A 117 9.73 5.48 -16.02
CA GLU A 117 9.85 4.54 -14.90
C GLU A 117 10.46 5.20 -13.66
N ASN A 118 11.63 5.84 -13.81
CA ASN A 118 12.28 6.55 -12.72
C ASN A 118 11.42 7.70 -12.19
N HIS A 119 10.79 8.47 -13.08
CA HIS A 119 9.89 9.55 -12.67
C HIS A 119 8.73 9.04 -11.82
N LEU A 120 8.08 7.94 -12.22
CA LEU A 120 6.99 7.31 -11.48
C LEU A 120 7.44 6.81 -10.10
N ILE A 121 8.61 6.17 -10.02
CA ILE A 121 9.16 5.65 -8.76
C ILE A 121 9.55 6.79 -7.82
N GLU A 122 10.23 7.82 -8.31
CA GLU A 122 10.77 8.90 -7.49
C GLU A 122 9.70 9.90 -7.03
N THR A 123 8.75 10.23 -7.91
CA THR A 123 7.81 11.33 -7.68
C THR A 123 6.37 10.87 -7.46
N GLN A 124 5.99 9.68 -7.96
CA GLN A 124 4.60 9.18 -7.94
C GLN A 124 4.46 7.85 -7.18
N SER A 125 5.38 7.53 -6.27
CA SER A 125 5.38 6.24 -5.55
C SER A 125 4.10 5.99 -4.72
N SER A 126 3.43 7.03 -4.25
CA SER A 126 2.14 6.92 -3.55
C SER A 126 1.07 6.34 -4.46
N TRP A 127 0.98 6.84 -5.69
CA TRP A 127 0.04 6.37 -6.70
C TRP A 127 0.34 4.92 -7.11
N LEU A 128 1.62 4.57 -7.30
CA LEU A 128 2.03 3.19 -7.61
C LEU A 128 1.60 2.21 -6.50
N LYS A 129 1.70 2.63 -5.23
CA LYS A 129 1.28 1.83 -4.08
C LYS A 129 -0.24 1.71 -3.96
N SER A 130 -0.99 2.77 -4.24
CA SER A 130 -2.46 2.72 -4.17
C SER A 130 -3.08 1.92 -5.33
N HIS A 131 -2.40 1.85 -6.47
CA HIS A 131 -2.82 1.10 -7.66
C HIS A 131 -1.98 -0.17 -7.89
N PHE A 132 -1.50 -0.77 -6.80
CA PHE A 132 -0.48 -1.82 -6.86
C PHE A 132 -0.87 -3.01 -7.75
N SER A 133 -2.10 -3.52 -7.62
CA SER A 133 -2.54 -4.69 -8.42
C SER A 133 -2.49 -4.41 -9.93
N LEU A 134 -2.99 -3.23 -10.35
CA LEU A 134 -2.91 -2.77 -11.73
C LEU A 134 -1.45 -2.71 -12.20
N VAL A 135 -0.59 -2.03 -11.44
CA VAL A 135 0.84 -1.86 -11.78
C VAL A 135 1.52 -3.22 -11.93
N TYR A 136 1.33 -4.10 -10.95
CA TYR A 136 1.92 -5.44 -10.91
C TYR A 136 1.47 -6.27 -12.12
N ARG A 137 0.18 -6.26 -12.45
CA ARG A 137 -0.35 -6.98 -13.62
C ARG A 137 0.26 -6.48 -14.93
N SER A 138 0.40 -5.18 -15.08
CA SER A 138 0.93 -4.56 -16.30
C SER A 138 2.41 -4.88 -16.53
N ILE A 139 3.26 -4.86 -15.50
CA ILE A 139 4.70 -5.13 -15.66
C ILE A 139 5.00 -6.59 -16.05
N PHE A 140 4.18 -7.53 -15.59
CA PHE A 140 4.30 -8.94 -15.96
C PHE A 140 3.61 -9.27 -17.29
N SER A 141 2.86 -8.33 -17.86
CA SER A 141 2.26 -8.46 -19.18
C SER A 141 3.31 -8.61 -20.27
N GLY A 142 3.29 -9.77 -20.92
CA GLY A 142 4.22 -10.10 -22.01
C GLY A 142 5.70 -10.21 -21.59
N ASN A 143 5.99 -10.34 -20.29
CA ASN A 143 7.36 -10.32 -19.73
C ASN A 143 8.16 -9.06 -20.11
N SER A 144 7.46 -7.95 -20.38
CA SER A 144 8.03 -6.78 -21.06
C SER A 144 8.87 -5.88 -20.14
N PHE A 145 8.65 -5.94 -18.81
CA PHE A 145 9.42 -5.20 -17.80
C PHE A 145 10.38 -6.07 -17.00
N LYS A 146 10.73 -7.25 -17.52
CA LYS A 146 11.64 -8.15 -16.83
C LYS A 146 12.97 -7.46 -16.54
N ASP A 147 13.44 -7.57 -15.29
CA ASP A 147 14.71 -7.03 -14.81
C ASP A 147 14.79 -5.48 -14.83
N LYS A 148 13.64 -4.78 -14.84
CA LYS A 148 13.55 -3.31 -14.76
C LYS A 148 13.31 -2.79 -13.33
N ASP A 149 13.54 -1.49 -13.12
CA ASP A 149 13.54 -0.85 -11.80
C ASP A 149 12.15 -0.89 -11.12
N LEU A 150 11.07 -0.83 -11.90
CA LEU A 150 9.69 -0.91 -11.43
C LEU A 150 9.30 -2.32 -11.00
N GLU A 151 9.80 -3.35 -11.71
CA GLU A 151 9.60 -4.73 -11.28
C GLU A 151 10.25 -4.92 -9.91
N LYS A 152 11.50 -4.47 -9.75
CA LYS A 152 12.22 -4.51 -8.47
C LYS A 152 11.47 -3.74 -7.38
N PHE A 153 11.03 -2.51 -7.66
CA PHE A 153 10.25 -1.70 -6.72
C PHE A 153 8.99 -2.43 -6.23
N CYS A 154 8.23 -3.04 -7.15
CA CYS A 154 7.03 -3.79 -6.83
C CYS A 154 7.35 -5.06 -6.03
N ASN A 155 8.37 -5.79 -6.46
CA ASN A 155 8.87 -6.99 -5.83
C ASN A 155 9.31 -6.75 -4.37
N ASP A 156 10.02 -5.64 -4.10
CA ASP A 156 10.45 -5.24 -2.75
C ASP A 156 9.26 -4.93 -1.82
N ILE A 157 8.14 -4.44 -2.38
CA ILE A 157 6.91 -4.18 -1.64
C ILE A 157 6.20 -5.50 -1.32
N VAL A 158 5.99 -6.35 -2.33
CA VAL A 158 5.24 -7.61 -2.20
C VAL A 158 5.95 -8.61 -1.31
N ALA A 159 7.28 -8.61 -1.33
CA ALA A 159 8.06 -9.39 -0.38
C ALA A 159 7.59 -9.14 1.05
N LYS A 160 7.48 -7.86 1.44
CA LYS A 160 7.15 -7.41 2.80
C LYS A 160 5.66 -7.42 3.10
N TYR A 161 4.81 -7.21 2.10
CA TYR A 161 3.37 -7.05 2.23
C TYR A 161 2.61 -7.86 1.17
N PRO A 162 2.72 -9.20 1.16
CA PRO A 162 2.18 -10.03 0.09
C PRO A 162 0.65 -9.89 -0.10
N ASN A 163 -0.06 -9.62 0.99
CA ASN A 163 -1.50 -9.39 0.96
C ASN A 163 -1.95 -8.27 0.02
N ILE A 164 -1.09 -7.30 -0.31
CA ILE A 164 -1.42 -6.23 -1.26
C ILE A 164 -1.79 -6.77 -2.65
N ILE A 165 -1.28 -7.96 -3.00
CA ILE A 165 -1.58 -8.62 -4.26
C ILE A 165 -2.45 -9.86 -4.07
N PHE A 166 -2.19 -10.67 -3.04
CA PHE A 166 -2.95 -11.91 -2.81
C PHE A 166 -4.40 -11.65 -2.40
N ASP A 167 -4.64 -10.63 -1.57
CA ASP A 167 -5.99 -10.28 -1.10
C ASP A 167 -6.73 -9.34 -2.08
N ALA A 168 -6.10 -8.97 -3.20
CA ALA A 168 -6.72 -8.09 -4.20
C ALA A 168 -7.94 -8.76 -4.86
N GLU A 169 -8.99 -7.98 -5.11
CA GLU A 169 -10.23 -8.48 -5.73
C GLU A 169 -9.98 -9.12 -7.10
N ASP A 170 -9.02 -8.56 -7.85
CA ASP A 170 -8.64 -8.99 -9.18
C ASP A 170 -7.43 -9.96 -9.19
N PHE A 171 -7.06 -10.55 -8.04
CA PHE A 171 -5.95 -11.51 -7.93
C PHE A 171 -6.05 -12.65 -8.96
N THR A 172 -7.26 -13.17 -9.21
CA THR A 172 -7.48 -14.25 -10.19
C THR A 172 -7.23 -13.82 -11.63
N SER A 173 -7.08 -12.52 -11.90
CA SER A 173 -6.74 -11.97 -13.22
C SER A 173 -5.24 -11.78 -13.41
N LEU A 174 -4.41 -12.21 -12.45
CA LEU A 174 -2.95 -12.22 -12.60
C LEU A 174 -2.53 -13.21 -13.68
N GLN A 175 -1.51 -12.82 -14.44
CA GLN A 175 -0.89 -13.70 -15.40
C GLN A 175 -0.03 -14.76 -14.70
N GLU A 176 0.09 -15.94 -15.30
CA GLU A 176 0.90 -17.04 -14.74
C GLU A 176 2.36 -16.61 -14.50
N SER A 177 2.93 -15.77 -15.37
CA SER A 177 4.28 -15.21 -15.22
C SER A 177 4.44 -14.42 -13.92
N ALA A 178 3.44 -13.60 -13.55
CA ALA A 178 3.41 -12.83 -12.32
C ALA A 178 3.35 -13.77 -11.10
N LEU A 179 2.48 -14.78 -11.15
CA LEU A 179 2.34 -15.75 -10.07
C LEU A 179 3.62 -16.57 -9.90
N VAL A 180 4.22 -17.05 -10.99
CA VAL A 180 5.51 -17.76 -10.98
C VAL A 180 6.62 -16.89 -10.38
N SER A 181 6.66 -15.59 -10.71
CA SER A 181 7.62 -14.65 -10.12
C SER A 181 7.46 -14.55 -8.60
N LEU A 182 6.22 -14.43 -8.10
CA LEU A 182 5.92 -14.43 -6.66
C LEU A 182 6.38 -15.73 -5.98
N LEU A 183 6.09 -16.88 -6.60
CA LEU A 183 6.37 -18.17 -6.00
C LEU A 183 7.86 -18.50 -5.94
N LYS A 184 8.67 -17.96 -6.85
CA LYS A 184 10.14 -18.10 -6.83
C LYS A 184 10.82 -17.37 -5.67
N ARG A 185 10.17 -16.38 -5.06
CA ARG A 185 10.78 -15.55 -4.01
C ARG A 185 11.01 -16.31 -2.71
N ASP A 186 12.22 -16.29 -2.18
CA ASP A 186 12.48 -16.85 -0.85
C ASP A 186 12.08 -15.93 0.30
N ASP A 187 11.87 -14.64 0.06
CA ASP A 187 11.62 -13.62 1.09
C ASP A 187 10.15 -13.19 1.21
N LEU A 188 9.23 -13.90 0.54
CA LEU A 188 7.80 -13.62 0.58
C LEU A 188 7.24 -13.90 1.98
N GLN A 189 6.74 -12.85 2.64
CA GLN A 189 6.22 -12.91 4.02
C GLN A 189 4.82 -13.52 4.12
N LEU A 190 4.63 -14.74 3.61
CA LEU A 190 3.35 -15.45 3.61
C LEU A 190 3.54 -16.93 3.92
N GLU A 191 2.68 -17.50 4.77
CA GLU A 191 2.71 -18.92 5.09
C GLU A 191 2.45 -19.77 3.84
N GLU A 192 3.20 -20.85 3.69
CA GLU A 192 3.15 -21.68 2.47
C GLU A 192 1.77 -22.32 2.26
N VAL A 193 1.05 -22.62 3.35
CA VAL A 193 -0.33 -23.12 3.28
C VAL A 193 -1.29 -22.08 2.67
N ILE A 194 -1.11 -20.80 2.99
CA ILE A 194 -1.93 -19.71 2.45
C ILE A 194 -1.60 -19.49 0.97
N ILE A 195 -0.31 -19.56 0.61
CA ILE A 195 0.14 -19.54 -0.78
C ILE A 195 -0.54 -20.64 -1.59
N TRP A 196 -0.56 -21.87 -1.07
CA TRP A 196 -1.25 -22.99 -1.71
C TRP A 196 -2.73 -22.69 -1.97
N GLU A 197 -3.47 -22.19 -0.97
CA GLU A 197 -4.89 -21.87 -1.10
C GLU A 197 -5.13 -20.83 -2.20
N TYR A 198 -4.28 -19.80 -2.27
CA TYR A 198 -4.36 -18.79 -3.34
C TYR A 198 -4.08 -19.37 -4.72
N ILE A 199 -3.11 -20.28 -4.87
CA ILE A 199 -2.81 -20.91 -6.15
C ILE A 199 -3.97 -21.80 -6.61
N ILE A 200 -4.59 -22.54 -5.70
CA ILE A 200 -5.78 -23.34 -6.03
C ILE A 200 -6.93 -22.42 -6.45
N LYS A 201 -7.17 -21.33 -5.70
CA LYS A 201 -8.17 -20.31 -6.06
C LYS A 201 -7.91 -19.73 -7.45
N TRP A 202 -6.67 -19.36 -7.75
CA TRP A 202 -6.27 -18.84 -9.06
C TRP A 202 -6.46 -19.87 -10.17
N GLY A 203 -5.99 -21.10 -9.97
CA GLY A 203 -6.08 -22.19 -10.95
C GLY A 203 -7.51 -22.61 -11.27
N ILE A 204 -8.40 -22.62 -10.26
CA ILE A 204 -9.83 -22.86 -10.49
C ILE A 204 -10.45 -21.69 -11.28
N ALA A 205 -10.11 -20.46 -10.93
CA ALA A 205 -10.65 -19.27 -11.61
C ALA A 205 -10.24 -19.18 -13.09
N GLN A 206 -9.08 -19.74 -13.48
CA GLN A 206 -8.69 -19.83 -14.90
C GLN A 206 -9.55 -20.81 -15.71
N ASN A 207 -10.31 -21.68 -15.05
CA ASN A 207 -11.03 -22.77 -15.68
C ASN A 207 -12.51 -22.75 -15.28
N SER A 208 -13.30 -21.93 -15.97
CA SER A 208 -14.72 -21.73 -15.69
C SER A 208 -15.59 -23.00 -15.84
N THR A 209 -15.05 -24.08 -16.41
CA THR A 209 -15.72 -25.38 -16.58
C THR A 209 -15.57 -26.30 -15.38
N LEU A 210 -14.74 -25.96 -14.38
CA LEU A 210 -14.55 -26.77 -13.20
C LEU A 210 -15.75 -26.65 -12.24
N PRO A 211 -16.26 -27.78 -11.70
CA PRO A 211 -17.32 -27.74 -10.70
C PRO A 211 -16.90 -26.99 -9.43
N VAL A 212 -17.86 -26.31 -8.80
CA VAL A 212 -17.63 -25.58 -7.54
C VAL A 212 -17.40 -26.56 -6.38
N ASP A 213 -18.18 -27.65 -6.30
CA ASP A 213 -17.99 -28.68 -5.28
C ASP A 213 -16.92 -29.68 -5.73
N LEU A 214 -15.85 -29.78 -4.95
CA LEU A 214 -14.75 -30.73 -5.18
C LEU A 214 -15.22 -32.20 -5.22
N LYS A 215 -16.36 -32.54 -4.60
CA LYS A 215 -16.94 -33.90 -4.64
C LYS A 215 -17.39 -34.31 -6.05
N GLU A 216 -17.70 -33.34 -6.91
CA GLU A 216 -18.14 -33.57 -8.29
C GLU A 216 -16.95 -33.78 -9.24
N TRP A 217 -15.72 -33.61 -8.76
CA TRP A 217 -14.54 -33.63 -9.62
C TRP A 217 -14.16 -35.04 -10.08
N ASN A 218 -14.09 -35.19 -11.41
CA ASN A 218 -13.59 -36.38 -12.08
C ASN A 218 -12.08 -36.25 -12.40
N LYS A 219 -11.48 -37.29 -13.02
CA LYS A 219 -10.05 -37.31 -13.37
C LYS A 219 -9.65 -36.20 -14.36
N GLU A 220 -10.54 -35.83 -15.27
CA GLU A 220 -10.32 -34.78 -16.26
C GLU A 220 -10.24 -33.41 -15.59
N ASN A 221 -11.13 -33.12 -14.63
CA ASN A 221 -11.09 -31.87 -13.85
C ASN A 221 -9.74 -31.68 -13.14
N PHE A 222 -9.20 -32.74 -12.52
CA PHE A 222 -7.86 -32.68 -11.92
C PHE A 222 -6.74 -32.51 -12.96
N THR A 223 -6.89 -33.09 -14.15
CA THR A 223 -5.93 -32.92 -15.25
C THR A 223 -5.91 -31.47 -15.73
N ILE A 224 -7.07 -30.83 -15.90
CA ILE A 224 -7.19 -29.43 -16.29
C ILE A 224 -6.50 -28.52 -15.28
N LEU A 225 -6.80 -28.68 -13.98
CA LEU A 225 -6.15 -27.90 -12.93
C LEU A 225 -4.64 -28.15 -12.88
N LYS A 226 -4.20 -29.41 -13.01
CA LYS A 226 -2.78 -29.77 -13.03
C LYS A 226 -2.02 -29.09 -14.17
N THR A 227 -2.58 -29.09 -15.38
CA THR A 227 -1.98 -28.42 -16.54
C THR A 227 -1.91 -26.91 -16.32
N THR A 228 -2.97 -26.31 -15.79
CA THR A 228 -3.02 -24.87 -15.49
C THR A 228 -1.96 -24.46 -14.46
N LEU A 229 -1.72 -25.29 -13.46
CA LEU A 229 -0.78 -25.00 -12.37
C LEU A 229 0.62 -25.57 -12.60
N GLN A 230 0.93 -26.09 -13.79
CA GLN A 230 2.15 -26.88 -14.03
C GLN A 230 3.46 -26.14 -13.69
N GLN A 231 3.51 -24.81 -13.90
CA GLN A 231 4.69 -24.02 -13.56
C GLN A 231 4.71 -23.58 -12.09
N CYS A 232 3.55 -23.55 -11.43
CA CYS A 232 3.39 -23.12 -10.05
C CYS A 232 3.64 -24.27 -9.06
N LEU A 233 3.13 -25.48 -9.35
CA LEU A 233 3.22 -26.64 -8.47
C LEU A 233 4.66 -26.98 -8.02
N PRO A 234 5.69 -26.92 -8.89
CA PRO A 234 7.08 -27.20 -8.49
C PRO A 234 7.69 -26.13 -7.58
N LEU A 235 7.07 -24.95 -7.46
CA LEU A 235 7.58 -23.82 -6.67
C LEU A 235 7.03 -23.80 -5.24
N ILE A 236 6.19 -24.78 -4.88
CA ILE A 236 5.60 -24.90 -3.56
C ILE A 236 6.50 -25.68 -2.62
N ARG A 237 6.70 -25.13 -1.43
CA ARG A 237 7.52 -25.71 -0.35
C ARG A 237 6.69 -26.69 0.49
N TYR A 238 6.21 -27.78 -0.13
CA TYR A 238 5.28 -28.74 0.49
C TYR A 238 5.74 -29.26 1.85
N PHE A 239 7.04 -29.53 2.02
CA PHE A 239 7.63 -30.04 3.26
C PHE A 239 7.68 -29.01 4.40
N HIS A 240 7.32 -27.75 4.13
CA HIS A 240 7.19 -26.68 5.11
C HIS A 240 5.74 -26.33 5.44
N ILE A 241 4.78 -27.11 4.94
CA ILE A 241 3.36 -26.99 5.28
C ILE A 241 3.07 -27.86 6.51
N PRO A 242 2.38 -27.35 7.56
CA PRO A 242 2.00 -28.14 8.71
C PRO A 242 1.22 -29.41 8.32
N GLY A 243 1.52 -30.54 8.94
CA GLY A 243 0.92 -31.83 8.55
C GLY A 243 -0.61 -31.87 8.65
N THR A 244 -1.18 -31.15 9.61
CA THR A 244 -2.62 -30.95 9.74
C THR A 244 -3.22 -30.28 8.50
N ASP A 245 -2.54 -29.30 7.93
CA ASP A 245 -2.93 -28.60 6.72
C ASP A 245 -2.66 -29.42 5.46
N VAL A 246 -1.61 -30.24 5.43
CA VAL A 246 -1.42 -31.22 4.35
C VAL A 246 -2.62 -32.15 4.24
N LEU A 247 -3.11 -32.67 5.36
CA LEU A 247 -4.26 -33.57 5.38
C LEU A 247 -5.59 -32.89 5.04
N LYS A 248 -5.78 -31.62 5.44
CA LYS A 248 -7.04 -30.89 5.23
C LYS A 248 -7.11 -30.16 3.89
N LYS A 249 -6.02 -29.51 3.48
CA LYS A 249 -5.98 -28.56 2.36
C LYS A 249 -5.25 -29.10 1.12
N ILE A 250 -4.21 -29.92 1.29
CA ILE A 250 -3.45 -30.49 0.15
C ILE A 250 -4.07 -31.82 -0.33
N LYS A 251 -4.36 -32.74 0.59
CA LYS A 251 -4.89 -34.09 0.31
C LYS A 251 -6.11 -34.11 -0.63
N PRO A 252 -7.09 -33.18 -0.54
CA PRO A 252 -8.22 -33.17 -1.47
C PRO A 252 -7.80 -33.03 -2.94
N TYR A 253 -6.67 -32.37 -3.19
CA TYR A 253 -6.12 -32.12 -4.52
C TYR A 253 -4.96 -33.03 -4.88
N LYS A 254 -4.64 -34.08 -4.10
CA LYS A 254 -3.46 -34.96 -4.32
C LYS A 254 -3.27 -35.48 -5.76
N LYS A 255 -4.35 -35.58 -6.54
CA LYS A 255 -4.32 -36.03 -7.95
C LYS A 255 -3.59 -35.06 -8.88
N ILE A 256 -3.41 -33.79 -8.51
CA ILE A 256 -2.64 -32.82 -9.30
C ILE A 256 -1.13 -32.91 -9.03
N LEU A 257 -0.73 -33.52 -7.91
CA LEU A 257 0.66 -33.68 -7.54
C LEU A 257 1.34 -34.82 -8.32
N ASP A 258 2.66 -34.81 -8.33
CA ASP A 258 3.42 -35.98 -8.77
C ASP A 258 3.25 -37.14 -7.77
N LYS A 259 3.24 -38.37 -8.27
CA LYS A 259 3.02 -39.56 -7.43
C LYS A 259 4.15 -39.74 -6.42
N GLN A 260 5.41 -39.54 -6.82
CA GLN A 260 6.56 -39.64 -5.92
C GLN A 260 6.51 -38.54 -4.86
N LEU A 261 6.15 -37.31 -5.24
CA LEU A 261 5.98 -36.19 -4.30
C LEU A 261 4.93 -36.50 -3.23
N TRP A 262 3.79 -37.06 -3.62
CA TRP A 262 2.74 -37.42 -2.67
C TRP A 262 3.17 -38.56 -1.74
N GLU A 263 3.88 -39.56 -2.24
CA GLU A 263 4.42 -40.66 -1.42
C GLU A 263 5.43 -40.14 -0.40
N ASP A 264 6.39 -39.33 -0.85
CA ASP A 264 7.42 -38.72 0.00
C ASP A 264 6.82 -37.80 1.05
N LEU A 265 5.80 -37.00 0.69
CA LEU A 265 5.13 -36.11 1.63
C LEU A 265 4.41 -36.91 2.73
N ASN A 266 3.73 -38.02 2.39
CA ASN A 266 3.10 -38.86 3.41
C ASN A 266 4.12 -39.53 4.33
N GLN A 267 5.26 -39.96 3.78
CA GLN A 267 6.35 -40.54 4.56
C GLN A 267 6.94 -39.52 5.52
N TYR A 268 7.21 -38.31 5.04
CA TYR A 268 7.72 -37.19 5.85
C TYR A 268 6.80 -36.80 7.00
N LEU A 269 5.47 -36.93 6.82
CA LEU A 269 4.50 -36.69 7.89
C LEU A 269 4.52 -37.75 9.00
N ILE A 270 4.98 -38.97 8.70
CA ILE A 270 5.08 -40.08 9.66
C ILE A 270 6.43 -40.03 10.38
N ASP A 271 7.50 -39.85 9.61
CA ASP A 271 8.88 -39.82 10.09
C ASP A 271 9.70 -38.84 9.24
N PRO A 272 9.95 -37.62 9.73
CA PRO A 272 10.70 -36.59 9.02
C PRO A 272 12.17 -36.93 8.76
N ASP A 273 12.75 -37.90 9.50
CA ASP A 273 14.16 -38.27 9.39
C ASP A 273 14.42 -39.27 8.25
N LEU A 274 13.35 -39.79 7.62
CA LEU A 274 13.49 -40.70 6.49
C LEU A 274 13.89 -39.94 5.21
N PRO A 275 14.77 -40.54 4.38
CA PRO A 275 15.17 -39.93 3.13
C PRO A 275 14.00 -39.89 2.13
N VAL A 276 13.77 -38.72 1.55
CA VAL A 276 12.82 -38.52 0.44
C VAL A 276 13.55 -38.37 -0.89
N LYS A 277 12.89 -38.72 -1.99
CA LYS A 277 13.46 -38.60 -3.36
C LYS A 277 13.13 -37.26 -4.02
N SER A 278 12.06 -36.64 -3.58
CA SER A 278 11.57 -35.36 -4.07
C SER A 278 12.51 -34.23 -3.69
N ILE A 279 12.60 -33.22 -4.54
CA ILE A 279 13.37 -32.01 -4.26
C ILE A 279 12.67 -31.26 -3.13
N ILE A 280 13.39 -31.06 -2.01
CA ILE A 280 12.93 -30.21 -0.92
C ILE A 280 13.43 -28.79 -1.20
N LEU A 281 12.48 -27.88 -1.45
CA LEU A 281 12.78 -26.45 -1.52
C LEU A 281 13.04 -25.89 -0.11
N PRO A 282 13.98 -24.95 0.07
CA PRO A 282 14.23 -24.33 1.36
C PRO A 282 13.00 -23.53 1.82
N PRO A 283 12.82 -23.33 3.14
CA PRO A 283 11.68 -22.56 3.65
C PRO A 283 11.78 -21.11 3.19
N ARG A 284 10.63 -20.45 2.98
CA ARG A 284 10.63 -19.00 2.79
C ARG A 284 11.15 -18.36 4.07
N THR A 285 12.03 -17.37 3.92
CA THR A 285 12.48 -16.52 5.01
C THR A 285 11.33 -15.63 5.42
N ILE A 286 10.43 -16.16 6.25
CA ILE A 286 9.45 -15.36 6.96
C ILE A 286 10.24 -14.66 8.06
N LEU A 287 10.50 -13.37 7.87
CA LEU A 287 10.87 -12.50 8.97
C LEU A 287 9.70 -12.61 9.95
N VAL A 288 9.93 -13.23 11.11
CA VAL A 288 8.96 -13.29 12.20
C VAL A 288 8.72 -11.86 12.67
N ARG A 289 7.84 -11.16 11.95
CA ARG A 289 7.09 -10.02 12.42
C ARG A 289 5.90 -10.65 13.11
N GLU A 290 5.95 -10.75 14.43
CA GLU A 290 4.73 -10.73 15.23
C GLU A 290 4.07 -9.36 15.02
N LEU A 291 3.41 -9.21 13.87
CA LEU A 291 2.40 -8.19 13.64
C LEU A 291 1.07 -8.82 14.05
N PRO A 292 0.26 -8.15 14.88
CA PRO A 292 -1.00 -8.71 15.32
C PRO A 292 -1.89 -9.00 14.11
N THR A 293 -2.52 -10.17 14.13
CA THR A 293 -3.52 -10.65 13.19
C THR A 293 -4.55 -9.55 12.91
N ARG A 294 -4.61 -9.10 11.65
CA ARG A 294 -5.64 -8.19 11.16
C ARG A 294 -6.99 -8.92 11.18
N THR A 295 -7.72 -8.79 12.28
CA THR A 295 -9.18 -8.71 12.19
C THR A 295 -9.54 -7.40 11.49
N THR A 296 -10.62 -7.44 10.74
CA THR A 296 -11.01 -6.59 9.60
C THR A 296 -11.30 -5.11 9.88
N GLU A 297 -10.80 -4.52 10.97
CA GLU A 297 -10.89 -3.08 11.21
C GLU A 297 -9.52 -2.45 11.50
N PRO A 298 -9.22 -1.27 10.92
CA PRO A 298 -8.03 -0.53 11.29
C PRO A 298 -8.10 -0.12 12.76
N LEU A 299 -7.03 -0.39 13.52
CA LEU A 299 -6.85 -0.03 14.93
C LEU A 299 -7.32 1.40 15.21
N SER A 300 -6.97 2.32 14.31
CA SER A 300 -7.24 3.74 14.41
C SER A 300 -7.46 4.30 13.00
N THR A 301 -8.31 5.32 12.90
CA THR A 301 -8.46 6.12 11.68
C THR A 301 -7.54 7.36 11.66
N ILE A 302 -6.85 7.64 12.76
CA ILE A 302 -6.02 8.84 12.94
C ILE A 302 -4.52 8.50 13.08
N ILE A 303 -4.17 7.43 13.80
CA ILE A 303 -2.78 7.08 14.12
C ILE A 303 -2.36 5.72 13.55
N THR A 304 -1.05 5.55 13.34
CA THR A 304 -0.44 4.31 12.85
C THR A 304 0.15 3.50 14.01
N TYR A 305 0.55 2.26 13.75
CA TYR A 305 1.29 1.44 14.72
C TYR A 305 2.63 2.06 15.15
N GLU A 306 3.25 2.89 14.31
CA GLU A 306 4.47 3.63 14.68
C GLU A 306 4.18 4.67 15.76
N HIS A 307 3.07 5.39 15.65
CA HIS A 307 2.62 6.32 16.69
C HIS A 307 2.31 5.58 18.00
N VAL A 308 1.71 4.40 17.93
CA VAL A 308 1.44 3.56 19.12
C VAL A 308 2.74 3.17 19.83
N ALA A 309 3.76 2.74 19.08
CA ALA A 309 5.06 2.40 19.65
C ALA A 309 5.77 3.62 20.26
N GLU A 310 5.64 4.78 19.62
CA GLU A 310 6.16 6.06 20.13
C GLU A 310 5.46 6.47 21.42
N ILE A 311 4.13 6.50 21.47
CA ILE A 311 3.37 6.82 22.69
C ILE A 311 3.68 5.80 23.80
N SER A 312 3.79 4.51 23.47
CA SER A 312 4.15 3.46 24.43
C SER A 312 5.52 3.70 25.08
N SER A 313 6.50 4.17 24.29
CA SER A 313 7.82 4.54 24.81
C SER A 313 7.75 5.71 25.78
N TRP A 314 6.83 6.65 25.53
CA TRP A 314 6.62 7.81 26.38
C TRP A 314 5.93 7.45 27.71
N VAL A 315 5.01 6.48 27.69
CA VAL A 315 4.39 5.90 28.89
C VAL A 315 5.47 5.31 29.81
N ASP A 316 6.40 4.54 29.26
CA ASP A 316 7.49 3.93 30.03
C ASP A 316 8.68 4.86 30.31
N ARG A 317 8.60 6.14 29.88
CA ARG A 317 9.69 7.13 29.96
C ARG A 317 11.00 6.65 29.31
N LYS A 318 10.90 5.82 28.27
CA LYS A 318 12.03 5.30 27.51
C LYS A 318 12.60 6.38 26.59
N SER A 319 13.93 6.45 26.48
CA SER A 319 14.63 7.41 25.60
C SER A 319 14.58 7.01 24.13
N SER A 320 14.44 5.72 23.83
CA SER A 320 14.28 5.17 22.48
C SER A 320 12.89 4.59 22.28
N THR A 321 12.33 4.83 21.10
CA THR A 321 11.03 4.28 20.70
C THR A 321 11.06 2.76 20.71
N TYR A 322 9.98 2.12 21.16
CA TYR A 322 9.85 0.67 21.02
C TYR A 322 9.86 0.27 19.56
N SER A 323 10.38 -0.92 19.25
CA SER A 323 10.10 -1.53 17.96
C SER A 323 8.62 -1.91 17.91
N LEU A 324 8.05 -1.93 16.71
CA LEU A 324 6.66 -2.35 16.49
C LEU A 324 6.39 -3.76 17.08
N THR A 325 7.40 -4.62 17.09
CA THR A 325 7.36 -6.00 17.59
C THR A 325 7.53 -6.13 19.11
N ASN A 326 8.02 -5.10 19.79
CA ASN A 326 8.32 -5.15 21.23
C ASN A 326 7.58 -4.04 21.99
N THR A 327 6.38 -3.66 21.50
CA THR A 327 5.54 -2.69 22.19
C THR A 327 4.79 -3.40 23.33
N PRO A 328 5.03 -3.01 24.61
CA PRO A 328 4.52 -3.74 25.78
C PRO A 328 3.04 -3.48 26.06
N TYR A 329 2.41 -2.60 25.28
CA TYR A 329 1.03 -2.19 25.47
C TYR A 329 0.15 -2.57 24.27
N GLU A 330 -1.09 -2.94 24.57
CA GLU A 330 -2.20 -3.03 23.64
C GLU A 330 -3.06 -1.76 23.79
N PHE A 331 -3.46 -1.18 22.66
CA PHE A 331 -4.32 0.00 22.61
C PHE A 331 -5.72 -0.46 22.21
N GLN A 332 -6.59 -0.56 23.20
CA GLN A 332 -7.99 -0.95 22.99
C GLN A 332 -8.81 0.31 22.71
N LEU A 333 -9.37 0.45 21.51
CA LEU A 333 -10.27 1.57 21.16
C LEU A 333 -11.53 1.49 22.02
N ILE A 334 -11.86 2.58 22.73
CA ILE A 334 -13.07 2.68 23.55
C ILE A 334 -14.05 3.76 23.06
N LEU A 335 -13.57 4.75 22.31
CA LEU A 335 -14.40 5.82 21.76
C LEU A 335 -13.82 6.30 20.43
N ARG A 336 -14.66 6.45 19.41
CA ARG A 336 -14.31 7.04 18.12
C ARG A 336 -15.38 8.05 17.72
N GLY A 337 -15.02 9.32 17.57
CA GLY A 337 -15.96 10.39 17.27
C GLY A 337 -16.81 10.14 16.02
N SER A 338 -16.20 9.64 14.95
CA SER A 338 -16.92 9.28 13.71
C SER A 338 -17.92 8.13 13.84
N VAL A 339 -17.90 7.36 14.93
CA VAL A 339 -18.83 6.25 15.19
C VAL A 339 -19.80 6.60 16.32
N ASN A 340 -19.30 7.19 17.40
CA ASN A 340 -20.05 7.46 18.62
C ASN A 340 -20.60 8.90 18.71
N GLY A 341 -20.21 9.77 17.78
CA GLY A 341 -20.55 11.18 17.78
C GLY A 341 -19.51 12.08 18.46
N PHE A 342 -19.64 13.38 18.23
CA PHE A 342 -18.68 14.41 18.64
C PHE A 342 -19.12 15.23 19.83
N ALA A 343 -20.20 14.83 20.52
CA ALA A 343 -20.70 15.54 21.68
C ALA A 343 -19.75 15.40 22.88
N PRO A 344 -19.46 16.49 23.63
CA PRO A 344 -18.62 16.42 24.82
C PRO A 344 -19.14 15.43 25.88
N GLN A 345 -20.46 15.32 26.01
CA GLN A 345 -21.10 14.38 26.93
C GLN A 345 -20.75 12.91 26.62
N THR A 346 -20.65 12.55 25.34
CA THR A 346 -20.31 11.19 24.90
C THR A 346 -18.96 10.74 25.47
N PHE A 347 -17.98 11.64 25.55
CA PHE A 347 -16.69 11.33 26.16
C PHE A 347 -16.83 10.95 27.63
N TRP A 348 -17.58 11.71 28.42
CA TRP A 348 -17.76 11.44 29.85
C TRP A 348 -18.55 10.17 30.08
N ASP A 349 -19.61 9.92 29.31
CA ASP A 349 -20.43 8.72 29.43
C ASP A 349 -19.63 7.45 29.09
N THR A 350 -18.75 7.53 28.09
CA THR A 350 -17.98 6.39 27.60
C THR A 350 -16.70 6.14 28.38
N CYS A 351 -15.96 7.20 28.73
CA CYS A 351 -14.64 7.10 29.35
C CYS A 351 -14.68 7.09 30.88
N HIS A 352 -15.85 7.29 31.52
CA HIS A 352 -15.98 7.22 32.98
C HIS A 352 -15.41 5.91 33.54
N GLY A 353 -14.57 6.01 34.57
CA GLY A 353 -13.95 4.87 35.24
C GLY A 353 -12.76 4.24 34.48
N HIS A 354 -12.51 4.64 33.23
CA HIS A 354 -11.33 4.19 32.49
C HIS A 354 -10.09 4.98 32.92
N ALA A 355 -9.08 4.27 33.42
CA ALA A 355 -7.72 4.76 33.66
C ALA A 355 -6.77 4.34 32.54
N SER A 356 -5.56 4.90 32.53
CA SER A 356 -4.52 4.62 31.51
C SER A 356 -5.06 4.81 30.09
N THR A 357 -5.57 6.00 29.79
CA THR A 357 -6.19 6.32 28.49
C THR A 357 -5.32 7.26 27.68
N VAL A 358 -5.36 7.12 26.35
CA VAL A 358 -4.77 8.05 25.40
C VAL A 358 -5.89 8.67 24.57
N VAL A 359 -5.94 10.00 24.55
CA VAL A 359 -6.82 10.79 23.67
C VAL A 359 -6.02 11.22 22.45
N ILE A 360 -6.58 10.99 21.26
CA ILE A 360 -6.01 11.32 19.96
C ILE A 360 -6.97 12.24 19.21
N ILE A 361 -6.46 13.35 18.65
CA ILE A 361 -7.26 14.40 18.02
C ILE A 361 -6.65 14.74 16.66
N LYS A 362 -7.45 14.70 15.58
CA LYS A 362 -7.06 15.22 14.26
C LYS A 362 -7.62 16.62 14.07
N VAL A 363 -6.73 17.60 13.90
CA VAL A 363 -7.12 19.02 13.75
C VAL A 363 -7.67 19.28 12.35
N LYS A 364 -8.77 20.05 12.24
CA LYS A 364 -9.41 20.37 10.96
C LYS A 364 -8.56 21.32 10.12
N GLY A 365 -8.44 21.00 8.83
CA GLY A 365 -7.70 21.83 7.87
C GLY A 365 -6.18 21.78 8.01
N THR A 366 -5.63 20.86 8.80
CA THR A 366 -4.18 20.70 9.00
C THR A 366 -3.78 19.23 9.06
N GLU A 367 -2.46 18.97 8.99
CA GLU A 367 -1.92 17.64 9.24
C GLU A 367 -1.65 17.33 10.72
N GLU A 368 -1.99 18.24 11.64
CA GLU A 368 -1.69 18.10 13.06
C GLU A 368 -2.50 16.97 13.72
N ILE A 369 -1.78 16.09 14.43
CA ILE A 369 -2.35 15.10 15.33
C ILE A 369 -1.88 15.42 16.74
N LEU A 370 -2.82 15.77 17.61
CA LEU A 370 -2.58 16.15 19.00
C LEU A 370 -3.15 15.10 19.94
N GLY A 371 -2.66 15.05 21.17
CA GLY A 371 -3.20 14.12 22.13
C GLY A 371 -2.64 14.26 23.53
N GLY A 372 -3.15 13.43 24.42
CA GLY A 372 -2.70 13.36 25.80
C GLY A 372 -2.92 11.98 26.41
N TYR A 373 -2.00 11.57 27.28
CA TYR A 373 -2.10 10.37 28.09
C TYR A 373 -2.54 10.73 29.51
N ASN A 374 -3.59 10.06 29.98
CA ASN A 374 -4.09 10.17 31.35
C ASN A 374 -3.94 8.82 32.07
N PRO A 375 -3.06 8.71 33.07
CA PRO A 375 -2.91 7.49 33.88
C PRO A 375 -4.04 7.31 34.91
N LEU A 376 -4.77 8.37 35.25
CA LEU A 376 -5.86 8.35 36.25
C LEU A 376 -7.19 7.97 35.59
N ALA A 377 -8.15 7.50 36.40
CA ALA A 377 -9.51 7.28 35.94
C ALA A 377 -10.25 8.61 35.67
N TRP A 378 -11.02 8.68 34.58
CA TRP A 378 -11.94 9.80 34.33
C TRP A 378 -13.16 9.71 35.24
N ASP A 379 -13.48 10.80 35.93
CA ASP A 379 -14.61 10.86 36.87
C ASP A 379 -15.72 11.78 36.37
N ALA A 380 -16.73 11.19 35.71
CA ALA A 380 -17.90 11.89 35.23
C ALA A 380 -18.81 12.39 36.37
N ASN A 381 -18.65 11.92 37.61
CA ASN A 381 -19.39 12.37 38.78
C ASN A 381 -18.62 13.42 39.60
N SER A 382 -17.49 13.89 39.09
CA SER A 382 -16.68 14.93 39.70
C SER A 382 -17.48 16.22 39.92
N VAL A 383 -17.15 16.94 41.00
CA VAL A 383 -17.63 18.30 41.28
C VAL A 383 -16.74 19.39 40.66
N GLY A 384 -15.81 19.01 39.77
CA GLY A 384 -14.78 19.90 39.23
C GLY A 384 -13.49 19.79 40.05
N ARG A 385 -12.67 18.77 39.79
CA ARG A 385 -11.46 18.49 40.57
C ARG A 385 -10.27 18.22 39.69
N TRP A 386 -9.11 18.65 40.17
CA TRP A 386 -7.83 18.35 39.56
C TRP A 386 -7.29 17.00 40.04
N GLY A 387 -6.88 16.17 39.09
CA GLY A 387 -6.17 14.92 39.32
C GLY A 387 -4.67 15.18 39.45
N ASN A 388 -4.08 14.67 40.52
CA ASN A 388 -2.64 14.77 40.79
C ASN A 388 -1.88 13.59 40.15
N THR A 389 -0.99 13.86 39.19
CA THR A 389 -0.10 12.84 38.62
C THR A 389 1.16 13.44 37.98
N ASN A 390 2.26 12.69 38.05
CA ASN A 390 3.50 13.00 37.32
C ASN A 390 3.59 12.28 35.96
N ASP A 391 2.69 11.33 35.70
CA ASP A 391 2.82 10.38 34.58
C ASP A 391 1.98 10.76 33.36
N SER A 392 1.13 11.78 33.48
CA SER A 392 0.45 12.37 32.32
C SER A 392 1.44 13.14 31.42
N PHE A 393 1.11 13.21 30.14
CA PHE A 393 1.80 14.02 29.15
C PHE A 393 0.85 14.40 28.02
N ILE A 394 1.13 15.50 27.35
CA ILE A 394 0.49 15.88 26.08
C ILE A 394 1.51 15.79 24.95
N PHE A 395 1.03 15.63 23.72
CA PHE A 395 1.91 15.46 22.57
C PHE A 395 1.33 15.95 21.25
N SER A 396 2.23 16.20 20.30
CA SER A 396 1.95 16.31 18.86
C SER A 396 2.74 15.22 18.15
N LEU A 397 2.11 14.48 17.24
CA LEU A 397 2.77 13.42 16.47
C LEU A 397 3.31 13.95 15.14
N LYS A 398 4.43 13.39 14.68
CA LYS A 398 4.89 13.54 13.30
C LYS A 398 3.84 12.99 12.35
N ASN A 399 3.44 13.74 11.34
CA ASN A 399 2.44 13.32 10.36
C ASN A 399 2.49 14.22 9.12
N GLY A 400 2.38 13.64 7.93
CA GLY A 400 2.47 14.38 6.66
C GLY A 400 3.74 15.22 6.58
N ASN A 401 3.59 16.55 6.54
CA ASN A 401 4.70 17.49 6.47
C ASN A 401 5.40 17.75 7.81
N ILE A 402 4.82 17.31 8.94
CA ILE A 402 5.40 17.47 10.27
C ILE A 402 6.45 16.39 10.50
N GLN A 403 7.73 16.79 10.51
CA GLN A 403 8.87 15.88 10.49
C GLN A 403 9.19 15.22 11.85
N SER A 404 8.75 15.81 12.97
CA SER A 404 9.12 15.35 14.32
C SER A 404 7.95 15.44 15.30
N SER A 405 7.82 14.40 16.15
CA SER A 405 6.89 14.39 17.27
C SER A 405 7.40 15.24 18.44
N ILE A 406 6.49 15.81 19.21
CA ILE A 406 6.76 16.59 20.42
C ILE A 406 5.99 15.95 21.58
N ILE A 407 6.70 15.59 22.65
CA ILE A 407 6.12 15.23 23.95
C ILE A 407 6.35 16.36 24.95
N SER A 408 5.35 16.67 25.76
CA SER A 408 5.44 17.62 26.87
C SER A 408 4.88 16.97 28.13
N ARG A 409 5.72 16.79 29.16
CA ARG A 409 5.31 16.13 30.40
C ARG A 409 4.78 17.13 31.41
N VAL A 410 4.06 16.63 32.41
CA VAL A 410 3.56 17.45 33.50
C VAL A 410 4.71 18.08 34.27
N LYS A 411 4.63 19.41 34.44
CA LYS A 411 5.50 20.22 35.30
C LYS A 411 4.85 20.49 36.66
N THR A 412 3.52 20.61 36.71
CA THR A 412 2.76 20.85 37.96
C THR A 412 1.75 19.73 38.23
N PRO A 413 2.11 18.70 39.02
CA PRO A 413 1.33 17.48 39.16
C PRO A 413 -0.11 17.68 39.63
N ASN A 414 -0.33 18.61 40.55
CA ASN A 414 -1.64 18.93 41.12
C ASN A 414 -2.67 19.49 40.12
N TYR A 415 -2.26 19.82 38.89
CA TYR A 415 -3.12 20.38 37.84
C TYR A 415 -3.07 19.57 36.54
N ALA A 416 -2.58 18.32 36.56
CA ALA A 416 -2.32 17.54 35.35
C ALA A 416 -3.61 17.26 34.55
N ILE A 417 -4.66 16.81 35.22
CA ILE A 417 -5.92 16.38 34.59
C ILE A 417 -7.09 17.06 35.29
N PHE A 418 -8.03 17.62 34.55
CA PHE A 418 -9.24 18.19 35.13
C PHE A 418 -10.45 17.30 34.86
N ASN A 419 -11.06 16.78 35.93
CA ASN A 419 -12.36 16.14 35.84
C ASN A 419 -13.45 17.21 35.99
N VAL A 420 -14.07 17.57 34.86
CA VAL A 420 -15.07 18.64 34.77
C VAL A 420 -16.30 18.31 35.61
N ASN A 421 -16.89 19.33 36.25
CA ASN A 421 -18.14 19.17 36.99
C ASN A 421 -19.24 18.64 36.05
N LYS A 422 -20.02 17.66 36.53
CA LYS A 422 -21.13 17.03 35.78
C LYS A 422 -22.03 18.03 35.04
N ILE A 423 -22.32 19.20 35.62
CA ILE A 423 -23.21 20.20 35.00
C ILE A 423 -22.62 20.88 33.76
N TYR A 424 -21.31 20.78 33.52
CA TYR A 424 -20.59 21.40 32.40
C TYR A 424 -20.04 20.39 31.38
N GLN A 425 -20.30 19.09 31.58
CA GLN A 425 -19.82 18.02 30.69
C GLN A 425 -20.50 18.01 29.32
N ASN A 426 -21.64 18.70 29.18
CA ASN A 426 -22.29 18.94 27.90
C ASN A 426 -21.44 19.80 26.95
N ASN A 427 -20.57 20.64 27.49
CA ASN A 427 -19.76 21.59 26.70
C ASN A 427 -18.25 21.33 26.78
N ASN A 428 -17.78 20.48 27.70
CA ASN A 428 -16.35 20.26 27.95
C ASN A 428 -16.04 18.78 27.85
N GLY A 429 -15.00 18.41 27.09
CA GLY A 429 -14.52 17.05 26.95
C GLY A 429 -13.22 16.80 27.75
N PRO A 430 -12.27 16.02 27.19
CA PRO A 430 -10.98 15.78 27.83
C PRO A 430 -10.21 17.08 28.11
N TYR A 431 -9.60 17.16 29.30
CA TYR A 431 -8.96 18.37 29.80
C TYR A 431 -7.62 18.05 30.47
N PHE A 432 -6.52 18.22 29.72
CA PHE A 432 -5.14 18.03 30.14
C PHE A 432 -4.53 19.37 30.57
N ALA A 433 -4.89 19.81 31.78
CA ALA A 433 -4.60 21.15 32.27
C ALA A 433 -4.99 22.23 31.24
N TYR A 434 -4.36 23.39 31.33
CA TYR A 434 -4.41 24.38 30.26
C TYR A 434 -3.49 24.04 29.08
N GLY A 435 -2.97 22.81 29.02
CA GLY A 435 -2.06 22.31 27.97
C GLY A 435 -2.79 21.91 26.69
N LEU A 436 -3.85 21.12 26.84
CA LEU A 436 -4.73 20.65 25.77
C LEU A 436 -6.13 20.40 26.33
N HIS A 437 -7.15 21.04 25.78
CA HIS A 437 -8.54 20.77 26.16
C HIS A 437 -9.50 20.87 24.98
N MET A 438 -10.54 20.05 25.01
CA MET A 438 -11.61 20.04 24.03
C MET A 438 -12.87 20.65 24.63
N ILE A 439 -13.38 21.70 23.99
CA ILE A 439 -14.59 22.42 24.41
C ILE A 439 -15.44 22.66 23.16
N SER A 440 -16.75 22.55 23.30
CA SER A 440 -17.71 22.96 22.29
C SER A 440 -18.95 23.56 22.95
N VAL A 441 -19.33 24.77 22.54
CA VAL A 441 -20.59 25.40 22.97
C VAL A 441 -21.77 24.89 22.15
N SER A 442 -21.48 24.35 20.96
CA SER A 442 -22.45 23.76 20.04
C SER A 442 -22.76 22.30 20.39
N SER A 443 -22.21 21.78 21.48
CA SER A 443 -22.27 20.36 21.88
C SER A 443 -21.75 19.40 20.79
N ASP A 444 -20.80 19.86 19.96
CA ASP A 444 -20.15 19.08 18.91
C ASP A 444 -18.77 19.68 18.56
N PHE A 445 -17.70 18.93 18.83
CA PHE A 445 -16.32 19.39 18.60
C PHE A 445 -15.96 19.71 17.13
N THR A 446 -16.79 19.33 16.16
CA THR A 446 -16.55 19.55 14.73
C THR A 446 -17.20 20.83 14.19
N LEU A 447 -18.14 21.42 14.95
CA LEU A 447 -18.96 22.55 14.53
C LEU A 447 -18.40 23.91 14.96
N ASP A 448 -17.56 23.96 16.00
CA ASP A 448 -16.97 25.20 16.51
C ASP A 448 -15.47 25.09 16.80
N ASN A 449 -14.81 26.25 16.92
CA ASN A 449 -13.37 26.37 17.10
C ASN A 449 -13.02 26.73 18.55
N TYR A 450 -13.51 25.95 19.52
CA TYR A 450 -13.23 26.18 20.95
C TYR A 450 -12.22 25.21 21.57
N CYS A 451 -11.75 24.18 20.84
CA CYS A 451 -10.64 23.37 21.33
C CYS A 451 -9.36 24.22 21.37
N SER A 452 -8.55 24.05 22.42
CA SER A 452 -7.34 24.83 22.61
C SER A 452 -6.16 23.97 23.02
N CYS A 453 -4.99 24.36 22.54
CA CYS A 453 -3.72 23.72 22.85
C CYS A 453 -2.67 24.82 22.97
N ASN A 454 -2.30 25.16 24.20
CA ASN A 454 -1.31 26.19 24.50
C ASN A 454 -0.60 25.84 25.80
N ASN A 455 0.50 26.53 26.12
CA ASN A 455 1.21 26.30 27.39
C ASN A 455 1.36 27.59 28.20
N LYS A 456 0.35 28.47 28.16
CA LYS A 456 0.44 29.79 28.81
C LYS A 456 0.60 29.70 30.34
N HIS A 457 -0.02 28.71 30.95
CA HIS A 457 0.01 28.51 32.41
C HIS A 457 1.20 27.65 32.88
N GLY A 458 1.98 27.06 31.97
CA GLY A 458 3.21 26.32 32.29
C GLY A 458 3.01 25.06 33.12
N HIS A 459 1.83 24.43 33.09
CA HIS A 459 1.58 23.16 33.79
C HIS A 459 2.20 21.95 33.09
N TYR A 460 2.51 22.08 31.80
CA TYR A 460 3.32 21.14 31.04
C TYR A 460 4.65 21.79 30.65
N GLU A 461 5.68 20.99 30.39
CA GLU A 461 7.08 21.45 30.19
C GLU A 461 7.24 22.46 29.04
N LYS A 462 6.57 22.20 27.91
CA LYS A 462 6.71 22.98 26.66
C LYS A 462 5.43 22.96 25.81
N PRO A 463 5.22 23.95 24.92
CA PRO A 463 4.14 23.90 23.94
C PRO A 463 4.34 22.74 22.95
N ILE A 464 3.22 22.17 22.48
CA ILE A 464 3.20 21.10 21.47
C ILE A 464 2.65 21.58 20.11
N ARG A 465 2.22 22.84 20.02
CA ARG A 465 1.84 23.54 18.78
C ARG A 465 2.63 24.83 18.63
N THR A 466 2.82 25.25 17.38
CA THR A 466 3.46 26.52 17.04
C THR A 466 2.51 27.71 17.19
N THR A 467 1.21 27.51 16.93
CA THR A 467 0.18 28.54 17.10
C THR A 467 -0.51 28.41 18.47
N ALA A 468 -1.08 29.51 18.95
CA ALA A 468 -1.90 29.55 20.17
C ALA A 468 -3.40 29.67 19.87
N ASP A 469 -3.78 29.55 18.59
CA ASP A 469 -5.14 29.72 18.13
C ASP A 469 -5.99 28.49 18.48
N ASN A 470 -7.26 28.74 18.79
CA ASN A 470 -8.23 27.67 18.95
C ASN A 470 -8.51 26.98 17.62
N PHE A 471 -9.01 25.75 17.68
CA PHE A 471 -9.22 24.91 16.51
C PHE A 471 -10.49 24.06 16.63
N SER A 472 -10.97 23.58 15.49
CA SER A 472 -11.95 22.49 15.38
C SER A 472 -11.25 21.20 14.99
N ILE A 473 -11.94 20.08 15.11
CA ILE A 473 -11.41 18.75 14.81
C ILE A 473 -12.11 18.13 13.58
N VAL A 474 -11.43 17.19 12.93
CA VAL A 474 -12.04 16.26 11.95
C VAL A 474 -12.55 15.02 12.67
N ASN A 475 -11.72 14.47 13.55
CA ASN A 475 -12.05 13.28 14.32
C ASN A 475 -11.26 13.24 15.64
N TYR A 476 -11.72 12.44 16.60
CA TYR A 476 -10.96 12.08 17.79
C TYR A 476 -11.22 10.63 18.18
N GLU A 477 -10.24 10.02 18.83
CA GLU A 477 -10.30 8.65 19.32
C GLU A 477 -9.74 8.56 20.74
N VAL A 478 -10.29 7.66 21.55
CA VAL A 478 -9.78 7.37 22.89
C VAL A 478 -9.48 5.88 22.99
N PHE A 479 -8.26 5.58 23.43
CA PHE A 479 -7.76 4.23 23.63
C PHE A 479 -7.51 3.97 25.11
N LYS A 480 -7.85 2.78 25.59
CA LYS A 480 -7.35 2.24 26.85
C LYS A 480 -6.01 1.55 26.58
N VAL A 481 -5.00 1.87 27.37
CA VAL A 481 -3.65 1.31 27.29
C VAL A 481 -3.54 0.15 28.27
N ILE A 482 -3.40 -1.06 27.76
CA ILE A 482 -3.37 -2.30 28.54
C ILE A 482 -1.99 -2.91 28.41
N LYS A 483 -1.31 -3.18 29.53
CA LYS A 483 -0.01 -3.86 29.48
C LYS A 483 -0.22 -5.32 29.11
N LYS A 484 0.48 -5.80 28.08
CA LYS A 484 0.43 -7.21 27.67
C LYS A 484 1.02 -8.06 28.81
N THR A 485 0.29 -9.08 29.24
CA THR A 485 0.83 -10.12 30.12
C THR A 485 1.75 -11.01 29.29
N SER A 486 3.00 -11.13 29.73
CA SER A 486 4.01 -12.02 29.14
C SER A 486 3.67 -13.49 29.33
#